data_AF-A0A1B2Z9T5-F1
#
_entry.id   AF-A0A1B2Z9T5-F1
#
_cell.length_a   1.000
_cell.length_b   1.000
_cell.length_c   1.000
_cell.angle_alpha   90.00
_cell.angle_beta   90.00
_cell.angle_gamma   90.00
#
_symmetry.space_group_name_H-M   'P 1'
#
loop_
_entity.id
_entity.type
_entity.pdbx_description
1 polymer ?
#
loop_
_entity_poly.entity_id
_entity_poly.type
_entity_poly.pdbx_seq_one_letter_code
_entity_poly.pdbx_strand_id
1 'polypeptide(L)' 'SAKDIDAAMTKGVNYPKGLLAWADEKSIDWCVKQLDTLYNHYHEDRYRCSALLRTMNLKNETFF' A
#
# COMPACT_ATOMS: atom_id res chain seq x y z
N SER A 1 -1.91 -12.76 8.93
CA SER A 1 -2.81 -11.60 9.10
C SER A 1 -2.06 -10.30 8.79
N ALA A 2 -2.73 -9.15 8.61
CA ALA A 2 -2.06 -7.86 8.39
C ALA A 2 -1.00 -7.56 9.47
N LYS A 3 -1.28 -7.92 10.73
CA LYS A 3 -0.33 -7.83 11.85
C LYS A 3 0.93 -8.68 11.67
N ASP A 4 0.81 -9.86 11.07
CA ASP A 4 1.95 -10.76 10.85
C ASP A 4 2.85 -10.26 9.71
N ILE A 5 2.26 -9.63 8.69
CA ILE A 5 3.00 -9.00 7.59
C ILE A 5 3.77 -7.81 8.13
N ASP A 6 3.14 -6.95 8.93
CA ASP A 6 3.80 -5.81 9.54
C ASP A 6 4.92 -6.25 10.52
N ALA A 7 4.67 -7.30 11.33
CA ALA A 7 5.68 -7.86 12.22
C ALA A 7 6.89 -8.44 11.46
N ALA A 8 6.66 -9.09 10.30
CA ALA A 8 7.73 -9.58 9.44
C ALA A 8 8.55 -8.44 8.83
N MET A 9 7.92 -7.33 8.45
CA MET A 9 8.62 -6.18 7.84
C MET A 9 9.39 -5.35 8.88
N THR A 10 8.86 -5.18 10.08
CA THR A 10 9.56 -4.52 11.20
C THR A 10 10.75 -5.36 11.67
N LYS A 11 10.59 -6.69 11.84
CA LYS A 11 11.69 -7.55 12.34
C LYS A 11 12.68 -7.99 11.26
N GLY A 12 12.22 -8.17 10.02
CA GLY A 12 13.06 -8.67 8.92
C GLY A 12 13.84 -7.59 8.20
N VAL A 13 13.32 -6.37 8.12
CA VAL A 13 13.89 -5.29 7.30
C VAL A 13 14.09 -3.98 8.08
N ASN A 14 13.88 -4.02 9.41
CA ASN A 14 14.11 -2.93 10.35
C ASN A 14 13.33 -1.63 10.03
N TYR A 15 12.13 -1.74 9.45
CA TYR A 15 11.25 -0.58 9.26
C TYR A 15 10.69 -0.11 10.61
N PRO A 16 10.60 1.22 10.85
CA PRO A 16 10.11 1.77 12.13
C PRO A 16 8.61 1.51 12.36
N LYS A 17 7.84 1.24 11.30
CA LYS A 17 6.43 0.84 11.34
C LYS A 17 6.15 -0.22 10.28
N GLY A 18 5.06 -0.94 10.48
CA GLY A 18 4.48 -1.82 9.47
C GLY A 18 4.05 -1.05 8.22
N LEU A 19 4.29 -1.64 7.04
CA LEU A 19 3.95 -1.00 5.77
C LEU A 19 2.45 -0.80 5.63
N LEU A 20 1.65 -1.73 6.16
CA LEU A 20 0.19 -1.65 6.09
C LEU A 20 -0.33 -0.57 7.04
N ALA A 21 0.25 -0.43 8.23
CA ALA A 21 -0.08 0.64 9.16
C ALA A 21 0.22 2.05 8.58
N TRP A 22 1.29 2.20 7.80
CA TRP A 22 1.58 3.44 7.09
C TRP A 22 0.61 3.72 5.94
N ALA A 23 0.16 2.69 5.23
CA ALA A 23 -0.86 2.84 4.20
C ALA A 23 -2.19 3.35 4.80
N ASP A 24 -2.56 2.87 6.00
CA ASP A 24 -3.75 3.37 6.70
C ASP A 24 -3.56 4.81 7.20
N GLU A 25 -2.39 5.15 7.74
CA GLU A 25 -2.09 6.53 8.20
C GLU A 25 -2.14 7.55 7.05
N LYS A 26 -1.67 7.17 5.85
CA LYS A 26 -1.70 8.03 4.65
C LYS A 26 -2.96 7.90 3.81
N SER A 27 -3.82 6.92 4.11
CA SER A 27 -4.97 6.46 3.31
C SER A 27 -4.60 5.68 2.04
N ILE A 28 -5.39 4.64 1.75
CA ILE A 28 -5.23 3.81 0.55
C ILE A 28 -5.40 4.61 -0.74
N ASP A 29 -6.28 5.63 -0.76
CA ASP A 29 -6.43 6.53 -1.91
C ASP A 29 -5.11 7.18 -2.33
N TRP A 30 -4.34 7.65 -1.35
CA TRP A 30 -3.05 8.27 -1.61
C TRP A 30 -2.09 7.26 -2.25
N CYS A 31 -2.04 6.02 -1.74
CA CYS A 31 -1.22 4.95 -2.31
C CYS A 31 -1.61 4.65 -3.76
N VAL A 32 -2.90 4.51 -4.05
CA VAL A 32 -3.41 4.27 -5.41
C VAL A 32 -3.03 5.41 -6.34
N LYS A 33 -3.22 6.66 -5.91
CA LYS A 33 -2.94 7.86 -6.70
C LYS A 33 -1.45 8.01 -7.02
N GLN A 34 -0.57 7.73 -6.07
CA GLN A 34 0.88 7.77 -6.30
C GLN A 34 1.31 6.68 -7.29
N LEU A 35 0.79 5.45 -7.13
CA LEU A 35 1.06 4.35 -8.07
C LEU A 35 0.55 4.67 -9.47
N ASP A 36 -0.64 5.23 -9.61
CA ASP A 36 -1.20 5.65 -10.90
C ASP A 36 -0.39 6.79 -11.53
N THR A 37 0.12 7.72 -10.72
CA THR A 37 0.98 8.82 -11.20
C THR A 37 2.30 8.27 -11.73
N LEU A 38 2.94 7.36 -11.00
CA LEU A 38 4.18 6.70 -11.42
C LEU A 38 3.96 5.83 -12.65
N TYR A 39 2.85 5.09 -12.69
CA TYR A 39 2.45 4.31 -13.86
C TYR A 39 2.25 5.20 -15.09
N ASN A 40 1.58 6.35 -14.96
CA ASN A 40 1.39 7.28 -16.06
C ASN A 40 2.68 8.01 -16.47
N HIS A 41 3.63 8.18 -15.55
CA HIS A 41 4.90 8.85 -15.85
C HIS A 41 5.89 7.91 -16.57
N TYR A 42 6.04 6.69 -16.06
CA TYR A 42 7.01 5.73 -16.57
C TYR A 42 6.41 4.77 -17.60
N HIS A 43 5.09 4.63 -17.65
CA HIS A 43 4.37 3.62 -18.45
C HIS A 43 4.90 2.18 -18.25
N GLU A 44 5.50 1.92 -17.08
CA GLU A 44 6.02 0.61 -16.72
C GLU A 44 5.01 -0.14 -15.86
N ASP A 45 4.79 -1.42 -16.21
CA ASP A 45 3.91 -2.32 -15.46
C ASP A 45 4.40 -2.59 -14.02
N ARG A 46 5.64 -2.22 -13.68
CA ARG A 46 6.18 -2.28 -12.31
C ARG A 46 5.42 -1.41 -11.33
N TYR A 47 4.84 -0.30 -11.79
CA TYR A 47 4.07 0.62 -10.95
C TYR A 47 2.56 0.37 -11.02
N ARG A 48 2.13 -0.71 -11.69
CA ARG A 48 0.71 -1.02 -11.83
C ARG A 48 0.09 -1.24 -10.44
N CYS A 49 -0.91 -0.42 -10.10
CA CYS A 49 -1.65 -0.57 -8.87
C CYS A 49 -2.42 -1.90 -8.83
N SER A 50 -2.26 -2.66 -7.75
CA SER A 50 -2.95 -3.93 -7.53
C SER A 50 -4.48 -3.75 -7.44
N ALA A 51 -5.23 -4.69 -8.03
CA ALA A 51 -6.69 -4.67 -8.00
C ALA A 51 -7.26 -4.67 -6.56
N LEU A 52 -6.56 -5.30 -5.62
CA LEU A 52 -6.92 -5.29 -4.19
C LEU A 52 -6.92 -3.88 -3.62
N LEU A 53 -5.86 -3.10 -3.84
CA LEU A 53 -5.76 -1.71 -3.37
C LEU A 53 -6.86 -0.83 -3.96
N ARG A 54 -7.18 -1.01 -5.25
CA ARG A 54 -8.30 -0.30 -5.88
C ARG A 54 -9.65 -0.67 -5.27
N THR A 55 -9.86 -1.96 -5.00
CA THR A 55 -11.10 -2.45 -4.38
C THR A 55 -11.25 -1.92 -2.95
N MET A 56 -10.16 -1.92 -2.17
CA MET A 56 -10.16 -1.34 -0.83
C MET A 56 -10.40 0.17 -0.87
N ASN A 57 -9.80 0.88 -1.84
CA ASN A 57 -10.05 2.31 -2.04
C ASN A 57 -11.54 2.59 -2.34
N LEU A 58 -12.14 1.81 -3.24
CA LEU A 58 -13.57 1.94 -3.58
C LEU A 58 -14.49 1.67 -2.39
N LYS A 59 -14.08 0.78 -1.49
CA LYS A 59 -14.82 0.45 -0.26
C LYS A 59 -14.50 1.37 0.91
N ASN A 60 -13.53 2.28 0.77
CA ASN A 60 -12.96 3.04 1.89
C ASN A 60 -12.54 2.14 3.07
N GLU A 61 -12.00 0.96 2.76
CA GLU A 61 -11.50 0.01 3.75
C GLU A 61 -10.03 0.30 4.09
N THR A 62 -9.67 0.07 5.35
CA THR A 62 -8.30 0.09 5.86
C THR A 62 -7.76 -1.34 5.98
N PHE A 63 -6.44 -1.48 6.07
CA PHE A 63 -5.81 -2.79 6.34
C PHE A 63 -6.02 -3.27 7.77
N PHE A 64 -6.28 -2.35 8.70
CA PHE A 64 -6.56 -2.57 10.11
C PHE A 64 -7.97 -2.18 10.53
#